data_AF-A0A8J4T1G4-F1
#
_entry.id   AF-A0A8J4T1G4-F1
#
_cell.length_a   1.000
_cell.length_b   1.000
_cell.length_c   1.000
_cell.angle_alpha   90.00
_cell.angle_beta   90.00
_cell.angle_gamma   90.00
#
_symmetry.space_group_name_H-M   'P 1'
#
loop_
_entity.id
_entity.type
_entity.pdbx_description
1 polymer ?
#
loop_
_entity_poly.entity_id
_entity_poly.type
_entity_poly.pdbx_seq_one_letter_code
_entity_poly.pdbx_strand_id
1 'polypeptide(L)' 'SVAVSTGTGETDFERLTEILVSVPQIHYVCVDVANGYSEHFVHFVKDVREKFPSHTIM' A
#
# COMPACT_ATOMS: atom_id res chain seq x y z
N SER A 1 12.47 -12.44 -1.48
CA SER A 1 11.84 -11.20 -0.99
C SER A 1 10.35 -11.44 -0.82
N VAL A 2 9.70 -10.76 0.12
CA VAL A 2 8.26 -10.86 0.37
C VAL A 2 7.66 -9.47 0.17
N ALA A 3 6.50 -9.41 -0.48
CA ALA A 3 5.72 -8.19 -0.69
C ALA A 3 4.27 -8.42 -0.27
N VAL A 4 3.59 -7.35 0.11
CA VAL A 4 2.13 -7.33 0.31
C VAL A 4 1.49 -6.64 -0.87
N SER A 5 0.45 -7.24 -1.46
CA SER A 5 -0.37 -6.59 -2.48
C SER A 5 -1.61 -5.99 -1.84
N THR A 6 -2.01 -4.82 -2.31
CA THR A 6 -3.19 -4.11 -1.80
C THR A 6 -3.93 -3.42 -2.93
N GLY A 7 -5.25 -3.29 -2.79
CA GLY A 7 -6.06 -2.39 -3.61
C GLY A 7 -5.91 -0.95 -3.14
N THR A 8 -6.78 -0.06 -3.63
CA THR A 8 -6.79 1.36 -3.24
C THR A 8 -7.98 1.72 -2.34
N GLY A 9 -8.78 0.77 -1.90
CA GLY A 9 -9.92 1.02 -1.01
C GLY A 9 -9.48 1.35 0.42
N GLU A 10 -10.34 2.03 1.19
CA GLU A 10 -10.08 2.33 2.61
C GLU A 10 -9.87 1.04 3.43
N THR A 11 -10.71 0.02 3.22
CA THR A 11 -10.56 -1.29 3.87
C THR A 11 -9.26 -1.99 3.49
N ASP A 12 -8.76 -1.78 2.27
CA ASP A 12 -7.47 -2.33 1.83
C ASP A 12 -6.31 -1.61 2.55
N PHE A 13 -6.42 -0.30 2.78
CA PHE A 13 -5.44 0.48 3.54
C PHE A 13 -5.37 0.07 5.02
N GLU A 14 -6.52 -0.20 5.64
CA GLU A 14 -6.61 -0.72 7.01
C GLU A 14 -5.91 -2.07 7.13
N ARG A 15 -6.24 -3.01 6.23
CA ARG A 15 -5.60 -4.33 6.18
C ARG A 15 -4.10 -4.26 5.89
N LEU A 16 -3.69 -3.39 4.96
CA LEU A 16 -2.27 -3.13 4.69
C LEU A 16 -1.57 -2.69 5.97
N THR A 17 -2.17 -1.76 6.71
CA THR A 17 -1.60 -1.27 7.98
C THR A 17 -1.44 -2.40 8.98
N GLU A 18 -2.48 -3.21 9.19
CA GLU A 18 -2.44 -4.34 10.12
C GLU A 18 -1.35 -5.35 9.76
N ILE A 19 -1.19 -5.67 8.47
CA ILE A 19 -0.17 -6.59 7.96
C ILE A 19 1.23 -6.03 8.20
N LEU A 20 1.50 -4.78 7.83
CA LEU A 20 2.83 -4.17 7.96
C LEU A 20 3.25 -3.99 9.42
N VAL A 21 2.29 -3.69 10.31
CA VAL A 21 2.54 -3.63 11.77
C VAL A 21 2.84 -5.01 12.34
N SER A 22 2.12 -6.04 11.89
CA SER A 22 2.29 -7.41 12.39
C SER A 22 3.54 -8.10 11.82
N VAL A 23 3.99 -7.68 10.64
CA VAL A 23 5.08 -8.31 9.89
C VAL A 23 6.08 -7.23 9.42
N PRO A 24 6.86 -6.63 10.34
CA PRO A 24 7.73 -5.48 10.05
C PRO A 24 8.88 -5.77 9.06
N GLN A 25 9.14 -7.04 8.75
CA GLN A 25 10.11 -7.48 7.74
C GLN A 25 9.64 -7.29 6.28
N ILE A 26 8.36 -6.98 6.06
CA ILE A 26 7.85 -6.65 4.72
C ILE A 26 8.19 -5.20 4.43
N HIS A 27 8.99 -4.96 3.39
CA HIS A 27 9.36 -3.61 2.96
C HIS A 27 8.80 -3.23 1.58
N TYR A 28 8.11 -4.16 0.92
CA TYR A 28 7.59 -3.99 -0.43
C TYR A 28 6.07 -4.03 -0.41
N VAL A 29 5.46 -2.99 -0.98
CA VAL A 29 4.00 -2.86 -1.15
C VAL A 29 3.72 -2.78 -2.64
N CYS A 30 2.95 -3.73 -3.17
CA CYS A 30 2.45 -3.69 -4.54
C CYS A 30 1.03 -3.07 -4.53
N VAL A 31 0.84 -1.95 -5.21
CA VAL A 31 -0.49 -1.31 -5.29
C VAL A 31 -1.16 -1.72 -6.60
N ASP A 32 -2.23 -2.51 -6.49
CA ASP A 32 -3.01 -2.96 -7.63
C ASP A 32 -4.17 -2.00 -7.91
N VAL A 33 -4.32 -1.61 -9.16
CA VAL A 33 -5.41 -0.75 -9.64
C VAL A 33 -6.13 -1.42 -10.82
N ALA A 34 -7.46 -1.49 -10.72
CA ALA A 34 -8.29 -1.84 -11.87
C ALA A 34 -8.13 -0.80 -12.99
N ASN A 35 -8.36 -1.21 -14.25
CA ASN A 35 -8.16 -0.39 -15.45
C ASN A 35 -8.73 1.04 -15.32
N GLY A 36 -7.86 2.00 -14.96
CA GLY A 36 -8.22 3.39 -14.71
C GLY A 36 -7.25 4.04 -13.75
N TYR A 37 -6.20 4.67 -14.28
CA TYR A 37 -5.40 5.62 -13.50
C TYR A 37 -6.32 6.78 -13.09
N SER A 38 -6.62 6.87 -11.80
CA SER A 38 -7.49 7.90 -11.22
C SER A 38 -6.72 8.67 -10.16
N GLU A 39 -7.13 9.91 -9.88
CA GLU A 39 -6.57 10.73 -8.78
C GLU A 39 -6.57 9.95 -7.45
N HIS A 40 -7.52 9.03 -7.29
CA HIS A 40 -7.61 8.09 -6.17
C HIS A 40 -6.34 7.26 -5.98
N PHE A 41 -5.73 6.76 -7.06
CA PHE A 41 -4.46 6.03 -6.97
C PHE A 41 -3.32 6.90 -6.47
N VAL A 42 -3.22 8.14 -6.97
CA VAL A 42 -2.17 9.08 -6.56
C VAL A 42 -2.34 9.45 -5.08
N HIS A 43 -3.56 9.69 -4.63
CA HIS A 43 -3.87 9.93 -3.22
C HIS A 43 -3.51 8.73 -2.36
N PHE A 44 -3.90 7.51 -2.77
CA PHE A 44 -3.56 6.30 -2.05
C PHE A 44 -2.04 6.09 -1.91
N VAL A 45 -1.27 6.27 -2.98
CA VAL A 45 0.21 6.18 -2.94
C VAL A 45 0.79 7.22 -1.98
N LYS A 46 0.23 8.44 -1.96
CA LYS A 46 0.65 9.49 -1.04
C LYS A 46 0.39 9.08 0.41
N ASP A 47 -0.80 8.58 0.73
CA ASP A 47 -1.17 8.14 2.09
C ASP A 47 -0.29 6.98 2.57
N VAL A 48 0.01 6.01 1.69
CA VAL A 48 0.94 4.91 2.00
C VAL A 48 2.35 5.45 2.29
N ARG A 49 2.85 6.42 1.52
CA ARG A 49 4.18 7.03 1.75
C ARG A 49 4.24 7.84 3.04
N GLU A 50 3.18 8.57 3.37
CA GLU A 50 3.11 9.35 4.61
C GLU A 50 3.12 8.43 5.84
N LYS A 51 2.40 7.30 5.78
CA LYS A 51 2.33 6.35 6.90
C LYS A 51 3.54 5.42 6.99
N PHE A 52 4.11 5.03 5.85
CA PHE A 52 5.18 4.03 5.74
C PHE A 52 6.37 4.56 4.91
N PRO A 53 7.09 5.61 5.36
CA PRO A 53 8.08 6.32 4.56
C PRO A 53 9.31 5.48 4.16
N SER A 54 9.57 4.38 4.85
CA SER A 54 10.68 3.45 4.56
C SER A 54 10.31 2.32 3.59
N HIS A 55 9.03 2.19 3.21
CA HIS A 55 8.58 1.10 2.35
C HIS A 55 8.71 1.48 0.88
N THR A 56 9.06 0.49 0.05
CA THR A 56 9.11 0.63 -1.41
C THR A 56 7.75 0.27 -1.98
N ILE A 57 7.16 1.20 -2.73
CA ILE A 57 5.89 1.00 -3.44
C ILE A 57 6.19 0.63 -4.89
N MET A 58 5.62 -0.47 -5.36
CA MET A 58 5.76 -1.02 -6.72
C MET A 58 4.42 -1.06 -7.43
#